data_AF-A0A0C3GAU2-F1
#
_entry.id   AF-A0A0C3GAU2-F1
#
_cell.length_a   1.000
_cell.length_b   1.000
_cell.length_c   1.000
_cell.angle_alpha   90.00
_cell.angle_beta   90.00
_cell.angle_gamma   90.00
#
_symmetry.space_group_name_H-M   'P 1'
#
loop_
_entity.id
_entity.type
_entity.pdbx_description
1 polymer ?
#
loop_
_entity_poly.entity_id
_entity_poly.type
_entity_poly.pdbx_seq_one_letter_code
_entity_poly.pdbx_strand_id
1 'polypeptide(L)'
;MADFSQTKKHNLPNNPTGPAPVVKRGLSKRNGKGNEPNVPVSMNWDGYGDIPGAGCPNENLEPLYSSGQCGVHISQDTSVSPVFRLNVMVKDSNGEEIGNGSKFVFPGDTFDLPSELPAMIEVTPGFQKNDPILFQYNGFSTPTVAPACSIGKYDHNVRQMDCGFPCS
;
A
#
# COMPACT_ATOMS: atom_id res chain seq x y z
N MET A 1 -19.58 10.83 -48.05
CA MET A 1 -18.11 10.78 -48.05
C MET A 1 -17.66 11.95 -47.21
N ALA A 2 -17.25 11.69 -45.97
CA ALA A 2 -16.78 12.69 -45.04
C ALA A 2 -15.26 12.63 -45.02
N ASP A 3 -14.59 13.76 -45.26
CA ASP A 3 -13.29 14.04 -44.66
C ASP A 3 -12.99 15.54 -44.79
N PHE A 4 -13.03 16.26 -43.67
CA PHE A 4 -12.55 17.64 -43.57
C PHE A 4 -11.46 17.63 -42.49
N SER A 5 -10.24 17.43 -42.95
CA SER A 5 -9.02 17.56 -42.17
C SER A 5 -8.76 19.05 -41.88
N GLN A 6 -8.75 19.43 -40.60
CA GLN A 6 -8.13 20.67 -40.16
C GLN A 6 -7.19 20.38 -38.97
N THR A 7 -5.91 20.48 -39.26
CA THR A 7 -4.79 20.52 -38.32
C THR A 7 -4.78 21.86 -37.60
N LYS A 8 -4.94 21.85 -36.27
CA LYS A 8 -4.54 22.98 -35.41
C LYS A 8 -3.66 22.47 -34.27
N LYS A 9 -2.35 22.55 -34.50
CA LYS A 9 -1.30 22.29 -33.50
C LYS A 9 -1.45 23.30 -32.36
N HIS A 10 -1.64 22.80 -31.14
CA HIS A 10 -1.45 23.57 -29.91
C HIS A 10 -0.13 23.15 -29.26
N ASN A 11 0.63 24.16 -28.81
CA ASN A 11 1.96 24.09 -28.21
C ASN A 11 1.99 23.23 -26.94
N LEU A 12 2.95 22.31 -26.86
CA LEU A 12 3.39 21.70 -25.61
C LEU A 12 4.46 22.60 -24.94
N PRO A 13 4.44 22.78 -23.61
CA PRO A 13 5.56 23.35 -22.89
C PRO A 13 6.72 22.35 -22.78
N ASN A 14 7.92 22.85 -23.04
CA ASN A 14 9.19 22.16 -22.89
C ASN A 14 9.48 21.85 -21.41
N ASN A 15 9.87 20.61 -21.09
CA ASN A 15 10.87 20.38 -20.04
C ASN A 15 11.65 19.06 -20.31
N PRO A 16 12.99 19.04 -20.16
CA PRO A 16 13.85 17.94 -20.57
C PRO A 16 14.21 17.05 -19.38
N THR A 17 14.45 15.75 -19.61
CA THR A 17 15.61 15.04 -19.02
C THR A 17 15.73 13.64 -19.61
N GLY A 18 16.65 13.50 -20.56
CA GLY A 18 17.23 12.21 -20.93
C GLY A 18 18.20 11.69 -19.86
N PRO A 19 18.71 10.46 -20.02
CA PRO A 19 19.51 9.78 -19.00
C PRO A 19 20.85 10.46 -18.77
N ALA A 20 21.24 10.58 -17.50
CA ALA A 20 22.52 11.13 -17.09
C ALA A 20 23.72 10.25 -17.54
N PRO A 21 24.86 10.84 -17.94
CA PRO A 21 26.01 10.10 -18.45
C PRO A 21 26.89 9.51 -17.34
N VAL A 22 27.36 8.29 -17.59
CA VAL A 22 28.39 7.59 -16.81
C VAL A 22 29.75 8.27 -17.00
N VAL A 23 30.32 8.84 -15.95
CA VAL A 23 31.69 9.37 -15.97
C VAL A 23 32.66 8.29 -15.49
N LYS A 24 33.38 7.68 -16.44
CA LYS A 24 34.65 6.99 -16.19
C LYS A 24 35.76 8.02 -16.03
N ARG A 25 36.53 7.97 -14.95
CA ARG A 25 37.89 8.54 -14.88
C ARG A 25 38.85 7.49 -14.30
N GLY A 26 39.90 7.20 -15.08
CA GLY A 26 40.94 6.23 -14.77
C GLY A 26 42.17 6.79 -14.07
N LEU A 27 42.94 5.84 -13.55
CA LEU A 27 44.34 5.79 -13.05
C LEU A 27 45.25 7.04 -13.19
N SER A 28 46.06 7.34 -12.14
CA SER A 28 47.49 6.90 -12.04
C SER A 28 48.36 7.69 -11.00
N LYS A 29 48.96 6.92 -10.06
CA LYS A 29 50.30 6.99 -9.38
C LYS A 29 50.79 8.20 -8.54
N ARG A 30 51.18 7.93 -7.28
CA ARG A 30 52.59 7.95 -6.77
C ARG A 30 52.76 7.46 -5.28
N ASN A 31 53.66 6.45 -5.14
CA ASN A 31 54.58 6.00 -4.05
C ASN A 31 54.65 6.81 -2.72
N GLY A 32 54.96 6.29 -1.51
CA GLY A 32 55.44 5.02 -0.93
C GLY A 32 55.77 5.31 0.56
N LYS A 33 55.63 4.42 1.56
CA LYS A 33 56.61 3.41 2.02
C LYS A 33 56.09 2.70 3.29
N GLY A 34 56.25 1.37 3.32
CA GLY A 34 56.50 0.49 4.49
C GLY A 34 55.29 0.12 5.36
N ASN A 35 54.98 -1.13 5.69
CA ASN A 35 55.64 -2.43 5.49
C ASN A 35 54.56 -3.55 5.48
N GLU A 36 54.75 -4.53 4.59
CA GLU A 36 54.09 -5.85 4.49
C GLU A 36 54.30 -6.73 5.77
N PRO A 37 53.80 -7.99 5.91
CA PRO A 37 53.18 -8.86 4.89
C PRO A 37 52.01 -9.77 5.35
N ASN A 38 51.44 -10.44 4.35
CA ASN A 38 50.91 -11.81 4.37
C ASN A 38 49.69 -12.14 5.25
N VAL A 39 48.60 -12.46 4.58
CA VAL A 39 47.41 -13.11 5.13
C VAL A 39 47.69 -14.62 5.24
N PRO A 40 47.74 -15.23 6.43
CA PRO A 40 47.40 -16.63 6.57
C PRO A 40 45.88 -16.76 6.73
N VAL A 41 45.27 -17.51 5.82
CA VAL A 41 43.94 -18.09 6.02
C VAL A 41 44.03 -19.02 7.23
N SER A 42 43.41 -18.63 8.34
CA SER A 42 43.02 -19.56 9.40
C SER A 42 41.53 -19.41 9.62
N MET A 43 40.76 -20.33 9.02
CA MET A 43 39.45 -20.68 9.53
C MET A 43 39.66 -21.29 10.93
N ASN A 44 39.58 -20.46 11.97
CA ASN A 44 39.39 -20.94 13.33
C ASN A 44 37.99 -20.55 13.78
N TRP A 45 37.06 -21.48 13.55
CA TRP A 45 35.89 -21.64 14.39
C TRP A 45 36.34 -22.27 15.70
N ASP A 46 36.68 -21.45 16.68
CA ASP A 46 36.88 -21.90 18.06
C ASP A 46 36.43 -20.80 19.02
N GLY A 47 35.35 -21.08 19.76
CA GLY A 47 35.19 -20.59 21.12
C GLY A 47 34.44 -19.28 21.33
N TYR A 48 33.33 -19.40 22.06
CA TYR A 48 32.70 -18.40 22.93
C TYR A 48 33.57 -17.17 23.24
N GLY A 49 33.10 -16.00 22.81
CA GLY A 49 33.57 -14.70 23.24
C GLY A 49 32.37 -13.79 23.37
N ASP A 50 31.84 -13.69 24.58
CA ASP A 50 30.77 -12.80 24.98
C ASP A 50 31.00 -11.39 24.45
N ILE A 51 30.11 -10.91 23.56
CA ILE A 51 29.92 -9.48 23.36
C ILE A 51 28.94 -9.05 24.45
N PRO A 52 29.37 -8.37 25.53
CA PRO A 52 28.45 -7.80 26.49
C PRO A 52 27.70 -6.66 25.77
N GLY A 53 26.46 -6.92 25.37
CA GLY A 53 25.54 -5.89 24.89
C GLY A 53 25.02 -6.03 23.47
N ALA A 54 25.31 -7.10 22.72
CA ALA A 54 24.57 -7.41 21.49
C ALA A 54 23.25 -8.11 21.82
N GLY A 55 22.45 -7.51 22.71
CA GLY A 55 21.02 -7.74 22.63
C GLY A 55 20.60 -7.08 21.32
N CYS A 56 20.27 -7.86 20.30
CA CYS A 56 19.32 -7.37 19.32
C CYS A 56 18.15 -6.85 20.17
N PRO A 57 17.80 -5.55 20.14
CA PRO A 57 16.57 -5.16 20.80
C PRO A 57 15.50 -6.04 20.15
N ASN A 58 14.87 -6.90 20.93
CA ASN A 58 13.55 -7.33 20.55
C ASN A 58 12.76 -6.02 20.64
N GLU A 59 12.65 -5.32 19.52
CA GLU A 59 11.77 -4.19 19.47
C GLU A 59 10.37 -4.80 19.63
N ASN A 60 9.92 -4.89 20.89
CA ASN A 60 8.51 -4.79 21.24
C ASN A 60 8.06 -3.40 20.76
N LEU A 61 8.04 -3.21 19.44
CA LEU A 61 7.31 -2.14 18.81
C LEU A 61 5.87 -2.44 19.19
N GLU A 62 5.35 -1.61 20.08
CA GLU A 62 3.92 -1.58 20.32
C GLU A 62 3.25 -1.44 18.94
N PRO A 63 2.21 -2.25 18.66
CA PRO A 63 1.52 -2.14 17.39
C PRO A 63 1.07 -0.68 17.21
N LEU A 64 1.28 -0.14 16.00
CA LEU A 64 0.89 1.24 15.67
C LEU A 64 -0.64 1.44 15.71
N TYR A 65 -1.40 0.36 15.89
CA TYR A 65 -2.85 0.35 15.97
C TYR A 65 -3.33 -0.38 17.24
N SER A 66 -4.54 -0.01 17.68
CA SER A 66 -5.23 -0.70 18.78
C SER A 66 -5.99 -1.91 18.26
N SER A 67 -5.64 -3.10 18.75
CA SER A 67 -6.29 -4.35 18.36
C SER A 67 -7.68 -4.52 18.98
N GLY A 68 -8.49 -5.42 18.42
CA GLY A 68 -9.84 -5.73 18.90
C GLY A 68 -10.88 -5.64 17.79
N GLN A 69 -11.90 -4.79 17.99
CA GLN A 69 -12.97 -4.59 17.02
C GLN A 69 -12.72 -3.30 16.23
N CYS A 70 -12.16 -3.44 15.03
CA CYS A 70 -11.95 -2.33 14.11
C CYS A 70 -13.22 -1.99 13.35
N GLY A 71 -13.23 -0.77 12.77
CA GLY A 71 -14.28 -0.29 11.87
C GLY A 71 -13.75 -0.04 10.47
N VAL A 72 -14.56 -0.34 9.46
CA VAL A 72 -14.33 0.09 8.09
C VAL A 72 -15.52 0.90 7.60
N HIS A 73 -15.24 2.07 7.05
CA HIS A 73 -16.19 2.94 6.38
C HIS A 73 -15.94 2.91 4.87
N ILE A 74 -16.97 2.60 4.08
CA ILE A 74 -16.90 2.51 2.63
C ILE A 74 -17.93 3.46 2.02
N SER A 75 -17.45 4.41 1.22
CA SER A 75 -18.25 5.24 0.34
C SER A 75 -18.17 4.71 -1.08
N GLN A 76 -19.29 4.27 -1.64
CA GLN A 76 -19.41 3.83 -3.02
C GLN A 76 -20.12 4.90 -3.86
N ASP A 77 -19.41 5.48 -4.82
CA ASP A 77 -19.97 6.39 -5.81
C ASP A 77 -20.14 5.68 -7.17
N THR A 78 -21.38 5.64 -7.64
CA THR A 78 -21.78 4.96 -8.88
C THR A 78 -22.07 5.92 -10.04
N SER A 79 -21.64 7.19 -9.93
CA SER A 79 -21.85 8.19 -10.97
C SER A 79 -20.98 7.96 -12.21
N VAL A 80 -19.84 7.27 -12.08
CA VAL A 80 -18.86 7.07 -13.14
C VAL A 80 -18.93 5.65 -13.71
N SER A 81 -20.01 5.33 -14.41
CA SER A 81 -20.15 4.04 -15.11
C SER A 81 -19.09 3.87 -16.22
N PRO A 82 -18.49 2.67 -16.42
CA PRO A 82 -18.85 1.38 -15.83
C PRO A 82 -18.07 1.01 -14.55
N VAL A 83 -17.28 1.92 -14.00
CA VAL A 83 -16.49 1.68 -12.78
C VAL A 83 -17.24 2.19 -11.54
N PHE A 84 -16.78 1.77 -10.37
CA PHE A 84 -17.17 2.42 -9.12
C PHE A 84 -16.00 3.20 -8.58
N ARG A 85 -16.27 4.36 -7.99
CA ARG A 85 -15.29 5.02 -7.13
C ARG A 85 -15.57 4.58 -5.70
N LEU A 86 -14.63 3.85 -5.10
CA LEU A 86 -14.68 3.47 -3.70
C LEU A 86 -13.71 4.34 -2.92
N ASN A 87 -14.21 4.98 -1.86
CA ASN A 87 -13.37 5.55 -0.81
C ASN A 87 -13.52 4.66 0.43
N VAL A 88 -12.41 4.16 0.96
CA VAL A 88 -12.39 3.27 2.12
C VAL A 88 -11.54 3.92 3.20
N MET A 89 -12.03 3.89 4.43
CA MET A 89 -11.33 4.34 5.63
C MET A 89 -11.42 3.24 6.68
N VAL A 90 -10.31 2.97 7.34
CA VAL A 90 -10.16 1.92 8.36
C VAL A 90 -9.80 2.60 9.67
N LYS A 91 -10.51 2.21 10.71
CA LYS A 91 -10.29 2.69 12.08
C LYS A 91 -9.97 1.54 13.00
N ASP A 92 -9.04 1.79 13.92
CA ASP A 92 -8.69 0.85 14.97
C ASP A 92 -9.81 0.70 16.03
N SER A 93 -9.58 -0.11 17.06
CA SER A 93 -10.57 -0.32 18.13
C SER A 93 -10.81 0.91 19.02
N ASN A 94 -9.91 1.89 19.00
CA ASN A 94 -10.06 3.18 19.67
C ASN A 94 -10.70 4.26 18.77
N GLY A 95 -10.93 3.94 17.49
CA GLY A 95 -11.52 4.83 16.51
C GLY A 95 -10.52 5.74 15.79
N GLU A 96 -9.21 5.48 15.94
CA GLU A 96 -8.14 6.17 15.22
C GLU A 96 -8.05 5.66 13.78
N GLU A 97 -7.85 6.56 12.82
CA GLU A 97 -7.68 6.19 11.42
C GLU A 97 -6.31 5.56 11.19
N ILE A 98 -6.31 4.29 10.76
CA ILE A 98 -5.10 3.49 10.53
C ILE A 98 -4.94 3.08 9.06
N GLY A 99 -5.82 3.54 8.18
CA GLY A 99 -5.74 3.25 6.75
C GLY A 99 -6.81 3.98 5.96
N ASN A 100 -6.45 4.40 4.75
CA ASN A 100 -7.40 5.02 3.82
C ASN A 100 -7.01 4.79 2.37
N GLY A 101 -7.98 4.97 1.47
CA GLY A 101 -7.74 4.85 0.04
C GLY A 101 -8.95 5.24 -0.79
N SER A 102 -8.69 5.76 -1.99
CA SER A 102 -9.71 6.07 -3.00
C SER A 102 -9.29 5.44 -4.31
N LYS A 103 -10.15 4.60 -4.90
CA LYS A 103 -9.83 3.93 -6.17
C LYS A 103 -11.05 3.85 -7.08
N PHE A 104 -10.82 4.03 -8.38
CA PHE A 104 -11.75 3.60 -9.41
C PHE A 104 -11.50 2.11 -9.68
N VAL A 105 -12.52 1.29 -9.50
CA VAL A 105 -12.42 -0.16 -9.58
C VAL A 105 -13.53 -0.70 -10.48
N PHE A 106 -13.20 -1.65 -11.33
CA PHE A 106 -14.22 -2.35 -12.12
C PHE A 106 -15.03 -3.30 -11.21
N PRO A 107 -16.31 -3.52 -11.51
CA PRO A 107 -17.11 -4.48 -10.77
C PRO A 107 -16.45 -5.88 -10.79
N GLY A 108 -16.28 -6.51 -9.63
CA GLY A 108 -15.62 -7.82 -9.46
C GLY A 108 -14.10 -7.79 -9.30
N ASP A 109 -13.43 -6.67 -9.57
CA ASP A 109 -11.98 -6.56 -9.37
C ASP A 109 -11.63 -6.31 -7.90
N THR A 110 -10.64 -7.03 -7.38
CA THR A 110 -10.12 -6.81 -6.04
C THR A 110 -9.02 -5.75 -6.06
N PHE A 111 -8.99 -4.91 -5.03
CA PHE A 111 -7.82 -4.07 -4.76
C PHE A 111 -7.42 -4.12 -3.29
N ASP A 112 -6.13 -3.89 -3.09
CA ASP A 112 -5.54 -3.84 -1.76
C ASP A 112 -5.59 -2.42 -1.21
N LEU A 113 -5.96 -2.32 0.06
CA LEU A 113 -5.99 -1.07 0.81
C LEU A 113 -4.78 -1.03 1.76
N PRO A 114 -3.88 -0.04 1.64
CA PRO A 114 -2.80 0.15 2.60
C PRO A 114 -3.36 0.56 3.97
N SER A 115 -2.80 -0.02 5.03
CA SER A 115 -3.12 0.32 6.42
C SER A 115 -1.94 -0.02 7.34
N GLU A 116 -2.01 0.40 8.59
CA GLU A 116 -1.07 0.05 9.65
C GLU A 116 -1.29 -1.36 10.22
N LEU A 117 -2.31 -2.08 9.72
CA LEU A 117 -2.53 -3.47 10.09
C LEU A 117 -1.42 -4.38 9.52
N PRO A 118 -1.08 -5.49 10.20
CA PRO A 118 -0.01 -6.39 9.75
C PRO A 118 -0.31 -7.14 8.45
N ALA A 119 -1.59 -7.32 8.11
CA ALA A 119 -2.03 -8.00 6.90
C ALA A 119 -2.72 -7.01 5.94
N MET A 120 -2.69 -7.35 4.65
CA MET A 120 -3.38 -6.55 3.63
C MET A 120 -4.90 -6.66 3.79
N ILE A 121 -5.57 -5.54 3.58
CA ILE A 121 -7.02 -5.47 3.46
C ILE A 121 -7.36 -5.56 1.98
N GLU A 122 -8.28 -6.45 1.63
CA GLU A 122 -8.77 -6.61 0.26
C GLU A 122 -10.23 -6.18 0.17
N VAL A 123 -10.56 -5.44 -0.89
CA VAL A 123 -11.91 -4.95 -1.14
C VAL A 123 -12.31 -5.29 -2.57
N THR A 124 -13.47 -5.94 -2.73
CA THR A 124 -14.01 -6.36 -4.02
C THR A 124 -15.46 -5.89 -4.16
N PRO A 125 -15.79 -4.93 -5.03
CA PRO A 125 -17.17 -4.57 -5.29
C PRO A 125 -17.90 -5.70 -6.04
N GLY A 126 -19.19 -5.86 -5.77
CA GLY A 126 -20.05 -6.71 -6.59
C GLY A 126 -20.25 -6.16 -8.02
N PHE A 127 -20.98 -6.89 -8.85
CA PHE A 127 -21.11 -6.58 -10.28
C PHE A 127 -22.07 -5.42 -10.57
N GLN A 128 -23.07 -5.26 -9.71
CA GLN A 128 -24.10 -4.23 -9.84
C GLN A 128 -23.99 -3.24 -8.68
N LYS A 129 -24.55 -2.04 -8.88
CA LYS A 129 -24.55 -0.98 -7.85
C LYS A 129 -25.10 -1.44 -6.50
N ASN A 130 -26.08 -2.34 -6.48
CA ASN A 130 -26.73 -2.76 -5.24
C ASN A 130 -26.07 -4.00 -4.62
N ASP A 131 -25.16 -4.64 -5.35
CA ASP A 131 -24.49 -5.83 -4.86
C ASP A 131 -23.62 -5.47 -3.64
N PRO A 132 -23.44 -6.44 -2.72
CA PRO A 132 -22.53 -6.23 -1.61
C PRO A 132 -21.09 -6.11 -2.12
N ILE A 133 -20.33 -5.23 -1.48
CA ILE A 133 -18.88 -5.21 -1.53
C ILE A 133 -18.37 -6.27 -0.55
N LEU A 134 -17.44 -7.11 -0.99
CA LEU A 134 -16.73 -8.06 -0.13
C LEU A 134 -15.52 -7.37 0.49
N PHE A 135 -15.40 -7.48 1.81
CA PHE A 135 -14.25 -7.00 2.58
C PHE A 135 -13.54 -8.19 3.21
N GLN A 136 -12.21 -8.25 3.08
CA GLN A 136 -11.41 -9.33 3.62
C GLN A 136 -10.17 -8.82 4.35
N TYR A 137 -9.82 -9.47 5.44
CA TYR A 137 -8.64 -9.18 6.24
C TYR A 137 -8.22 -10.42 7.04
N ASN A 138 -6.97 -10.88 6.90
CA ASN A 138 -6.39 -11.96 7.70
C ASN A 138 -7.31 -13.21 7.87
N GLY A 139 -7.93 -13.67 6.78
CA GLY A 139 -8.85 -14.81 6.78
C GLY A 139 -10.29 -14.49 7.24
N PHE A 140 -10.54 -13.32 7.80
CA PHE A 140 -11.89 -12.78 7.95
C PHE A 140 -12.42 -12.31 6.59
N SER A 141 -13.68 -12.65 6.30
CA SER A 141 -14.35 -12.28 5.06
C SER A 141 -15.80 -11.96 5.36
N THR A 142 -16.24 -10.75 4.99
CA THR A 142 -17.61 -10.29 5.22
C THR A 142 -18.16 -9.54 4.01
N PRO A 143 -19.34 -9.93 3.47
CA PRO A 143 -20.05 -9.07 2.56
C PRO A 143 -20.64 -7.87 3.33
N THR A 144 -20.67 -6.70 2.70
CA THR A 144 -21.28 -5.47 3.25
C THR A 144 -22.81 -5.54 3.29
N VAL A 145 -23.34 -6.45 4.10
CA VAL A 145 -24.77 -6.70 4.31
C VAL A 145 -25.13 -6.63 5.80
N ALA A 146 -26.38 -6.31 6.12
CA ALA A 146 -26.89 -6.41 7.48
C ALA A 146 -26.96 -7.90 7.92
N PRO A 147 -26.77 -8.21 9.22
CA PRO A 147 -26.54 -7.29 10.34
C PRO A 147 -25.07 -6.94 10.57
N ALA A 148 -24.12 -7.52 9.82
CA ALA A 148 -22.69 -7.29 10.03
C ALA A 148 -22.26 -5.84 9.72
N CYS A 149 -23.03 -5.16 8.88
CA CYS A 149 -22.81 -3.78 8.49
C CYS A 149 -24.07 -2.93 8.57
N SER A 150 -23.89 -1.64 8.88
CA SER A 150 -24.88 -0.60 8.63
C SER A 150 -24.74 -0.12 7.20
N ILE A 151 -25.84 -0.09 6.45
CA ILE A 151 -25.85 0.30 5.03
C ILE A 151 -26.79 1.49 4.87
N GLY A 152 -26.22 2.61 4.45
CA GLY A 152 -26.95 3.80 4.07
C GLY A 152 -27.76 3.59 2.79
N LYS A 153 -28.74 4.47 2.58
CA LYS A 153 -29.39 4.60 1.28
C LYS A 153 -28.45 5.31 0.30
N TYR A 154 -28.75 5.18 -0.98
CA TYR A 154 -28.13 6.02 -1.99
C TYR A 154 -28.60 7.47 -1.84
N ASP A 155 -27.66 8.39 -1.81
CA ASP A 155 -27.86 9.83 -1.90
C ASP A 155 -26.93 10.38 -3.00
N HIS A 156 -27.48 11.02 -4.02
CA HIS A 156 -26.72 11.52 -5.19
C HIS A 156 -25.76 10.49 -5.83
N ASN A 157 -26.19 9.24 -5.99
CA ASN A 157 -25.40 8.09 -6.48
C ASN A 157 -24.28 7.62 -5.54
N VAL A 158 -24.23 8.13 -4.31
CA VAL A 158 -23.28 7.71 -3.29
C VAL A 158 -23.99 6.91 -2.22
N ARG A 159 -23.42 5.76 -1.83
CA ARG A 159 -23.87 4.95 -0.69
C ARG A 159 -22.76 4.85 0.33
N GLN A 160 -23.11 5.00 1.60
CA GLN A 160 -22.21 4.80 2.73
C GLN A 160 -22.47 3.45 3.40
N MET A 161 -21.40 2.76 3.82
CA MET A 161 -21.46 1.48 4.51
C MET A 161 -20.45 1.49 5.65
N ASP A 162 -20.88 1.06 6.83
CA ASP A 162 -20.05 0.95 8.02
C ASP A 162 -20.09 -0.49 8.54
N CYS A 163 -18.93 -1.12 8.64
CA CYS A 163 -18.80 -2.50 9.09
C CYS A 163 -17.80 -2.62 10.23
N GLY A 164 -18.06 -3.53 11.16
CA GLY A 164 -17.07 -3.97 12.13
C GLY A 164 -16.31 -5.20 11.63
N PHE A 165 -15.01 -5.28 11.91
CA PHE A 165 -14.23 -6.50 11.70
C PHE A 165 -13.19 -6.72 12.83
N PRO A 166 -12.79 -7.96 13.10
CA PRO A 166 -11.74 -8.24 14.06
C PRO A 166 -10.37 -7.83 13.49
N CYS A 167 -9.61 -7.05 14.25
CA CYS A 167 -8.25 -6.65 13.93
C CYS A 167 -7.33 -7.05 15.09
N SER A 168 -6.92 -8.31 15.09
CA SER A 168 -6.02 -8.92 16.07
C SER A 168 -4.94 -9.71 15.37
#